data_AF-A0A2W0AMP0-F1
#
_entry.id   AF-A0A2W0AMP0-F1
#
_cell.length_a   1.000
_cell.length_b   1.000
_cell.length_c   1.000
_cell.angle_alpha   90.00
_cell.angle_beta   90.00
_cell.angle_gamma   90.00
#
_symmetry.space_group_name_H-M   'P 1'
#
loop_
_entity.id
_entity.type
_entity.pdbx_description
1 polymer ?
#
loop_
_entity_poly.entity_id
_entity_poly.type
_entity_poly.pdbx_seq_one_letter_code
_entity_poly.pdbx_strand_id
1 'polypeptide(L)'
;MKQFLWLSLFTLTCAAGGQTAPPADSGRLLLPKNFVWGYAQFDIAPPHNEPDPNLCAANARDFGGANAPCNAFARYLLWGYVELRPFARTPLRRLLFFGEPRFLFGRNVPQARYTWSMAGIGWERSWGAGIEVGHGFEVRVTQHFLFQRFGSRDRYLGPADLGVNGPWGRYNVIGVRKYFGYRREGE
;
A
#
# COMPACT_ATOMS: atom_id res chain seq x y z
N MET A 1 -16.73 7.21 65.12
CA MET A 1 -17.68 7.41 64.01
C MET A 1 -17.04 6.85 62.74
N LYS A 2 -17.81 6.18 61.85
CA LYS A 2 -17.29 5.40 60.70
C LYS A 2 -17.89 5.90 59.38
N GLN A 3 -17.05 6.02 58.35
CA GLN A 3 -17.34 6.12 56.90
C GLN A 3 -16.13 5.42 56.23
N PHE A 4 -16.15 4.40 55.36
CA PHE A 4 -17.14 3.82 54.42
C PHE A 4 -17.71 4.89 53.47
N LEU A 5 -17.68 4.80 52.12
CA LEU A 5 -17.59 3.72 51.11
C LEU A 5 -16.62 4.16 49.95
N TRP A 6 -16.15 3.39 48.92
CA TRP A 6 -16.21 1.96 48.53
C TRP A 6 -15.12 1.55 47.48
N LEU A 7 -15.29 0.36 46.88
CA LEU A 7 -14.58 -0.35 45.79
C LEU A 7 -14.62 0.38 44.41
N SER A 8 -13.82 0.10 43.38
CA SER A 8 -13.49 -1.21 42.75
C SER A 8 -12.20 -1.13 41.90
N LEU A 9 -11.23 -2.05 42.03
CA LEU A 9 -11.11 -3.34 41.33
C LEU A 9 -10.87 -3.25 39.80
N PHE A 10 -9.60 -3.35 39.39
CA PHE A 10 -9.23 -4.07 38.16
C PHE A 10 -7.92 -4.83 38.40
N THR A 11 -8.04 -6.15 38.57
CA THR A 11 -6.93 -7.06 38.80
C THR A 11 -6.16 -7.27 37.51
N LEU A 12 -4.88 -6.85 37.49
CA LEU A 12 -3.96 -7.25 36.43
C LEU A 12 -3.57 -8.72 36.66
N THR A 13 -4.34 -9.64 36.09
CA THR A 13 -3.98 -11.06 36.06
C THR A 13 -2.76 -11.24 35.18
N CYS A 14 -1.58 -11.34 35.79
CA CYS A 14 -0.40 -11.92 35.16
C CYS A 14 -0.70 -13.36 34.76
N ALA A 15 -1.16 -13.56 33.54
CA ALA A 15 -1.19 -14.89 32.93
C ALA A 15 0.25 -15.36 32.79
N ALA A 16 0.61 -16.39 33.57
CA ALA A 16 1.89 -17.07 33.45
C ALA A 16 1.93 -17.83 32.12
N GLY A 17 2.28 -17.13 31.03
CA GLY A 17 2.66 -17.75 29.77
C GLY A 17 3.92 -18.58 30.02
N GLY A 18 3.82 -19.90 29.84
CA GLY A 18 4.93 -20.80 30.05
C GLY A 18 6.13 -20.39 29.19
N GLN A 19 7.32 -20.41 29.79
CA GLN A 19 8.57 -20.14 29.08
C GLN A 19 8.76 -21.17 27.98
N THR A 20 8.42 -20.80 26.74
CA THR A 20 8.96 -21.46 25.56
C THR A 20 10.47 -21.25 25.60
N ALA A 21 11.23 -22.34 25.62
CA ALA A 21 12.69 -22.26 25.57
C ALA A 21 13.09 -21.42 24.34
N PRO A 22 14.02 -20.46 24.47
CA PRO A 22 14.45 -19.68 23.33
C PRO A 22 14.93 -20.65 22.24
N PRO A 23 14.52 -20.44 20.97
CA PRO A 23 14.92 -21.34 19.89
C PRO A 23 16.43 -21.41 19.85
N ALA A 24 16.98 -22.63 19.86
CA ALA A 24 18.42 -22.85 19.94
C ALA A 24 19.15 -22.00 18.88
N ASP A 25 19.85 -20.97 19.34
CA ASP A 25 20.53 -20.03 18.46
C ASP A 25 21.61 -20.79 17.69
N SER A 26 21.38 -20.97 16.40
CA SER A 26 22.24 -21.80 15.57
C SER A 26 23.52 -21.00 15.33
N GLY A 27 24.53 -21.20 16.20
CA GLY A 27 25.75 -20.40 16.38
C GLY A 27 26.48 -19.96 15.11
N ARG A 28 25.88 -19.00 14.40
CA ARG A 28 26.33 -18.41 13.16
C ARG A 28 26.46 -16.91 13.42
N LEU A 29 27.71 -16.44 13.49
CA LEU A 29 28.01 -15.03 13.71
C LEU A 29 27.45 -14.10 12.62
N LEU A 30 27.19 -14.63 11.43
CA LEU A 30 26.63 -13.90 10.28
C LEU A 30 25.64 -14.80 9.52
N LEU A 31 24.69 -14.18 8.82
CA LEU A 31 23.71 -14.83 7.93
C LEU A 31 22.86 -15.92 8.64
N PRO A 32 21.91 -15.54 9.52
CA PRO A 32 20.96 -16.47 10.12
C PRO A 32 20.15 -17.21 9.04
N LYS A 33 19.53 -18.35 9.39
CA LYS A 33 18.78 -19.20 8.44
C LYS A 33 17.68 -18.46 7.64
N ASN A 34 17.23 -17.30 8.11
CA ASN A 34 16.21 -16.45 7.47
C ASN A 34 16.78 -15.06 7.07
N PHE A 35 18.08 -14.95 6.78
CA PHE A 35 18.74 -13.67 6.46
C PHE A 35 18.09 -12.91 5.28
N VAL A 36 17.57 -13.63 4.28
CA VAL A 36 16.77 -13.07 3.20
C VAL A 36 15.40 -13.74 3.20
N TRP A 37 14.35 -12.93 3.17
CA TRP A 37 12.98 -13.35 2.87
C TRP A 37 12.36 -12.31 1.93
N GLY A 38 11.38 -12.73 1.13
CA GLY A 38 10.66 -11.84 0.24
C GLY A 38 9.79 -12.59 -0.75
N TYR A 39 9.45 -11.94 -1.85
CA TYR A 39 8.74 -12.55 -2.96
C TYR A 39 9.17 -11.96 -4.30
N ALA A 40 9.01 -12.75 -5.36
CA ALA A 40 8.94 -12.28 -6.73
C ALA A 40 7.48 -12.33 -7.20
N GLN A 41 7.07 -11.40 -8.06
CA GLN A 41 5.72 -11.35 -8.61
C GLN A 41 5.80 -11.12 -10.12
N PHE A 42 4.97 -11.85 -10.87
CA PHE A 42 4.76 -11.67 -12.29
C PHE A 42 3.28 -11.38 -12.53
N ASP A 43 2.99 -10.29 -13.24
CA ASP A 43 1.67 -9.71 -13.39
C ASP A 43 1.33 -9.51 -14.86
N ILE A 44 0.09 -9.84 -15.24
CA ILE A 44 -0.49 -9.54 -16.55
C ILE A 44 -1.62 -8.53 -16.36
N ALA A 45 -1.48 -7.37 -16.98
CA ALA A 45 -2.51 -6.34 -17.11
C ALA A 45 -3.04 -6.31 -18.55
N PRO A 46 -4.33 -6.01 -18.78
CA PRO A 46 -4.82 -5.64 -20.11
C PRO A 46 -4.22 -4.28 -20.53
N PRO A 47 -4.30 -3.91 -21.82
CA PRO A 47 -4.03 -2.53 -22.25
C PRO A 47 -4.90 -1.56 -21.44
N HIS A 48 -4.24 -0.63 -20.75
CA HIS A 48 -4.85 0.39 -19.90
C HIS A 48 -4.03 1.68 -19.99
N ASN A 49 -4.60 2.81 -19.57
CA ASN A 49 -3.85 4.04 -19.47
C ASN A 49 -3.01 4.01 -18.19
N GLU A 50 -1.71 4.31 -18.31
CA GLU A 50 -0.84 4.48 -17.14
C GLU A 50 -1.44 5.53 -16.18
N PRO A 51 -1.42 5.31 -14.86
CA PRO A 51 -1.86 6.31 -13.91
C PRO A 51 -0.85 7.46 -13.80
N ASP A 52 -0.84 8.36 -14.79
CA ASP A 52 0.01 9.55 -14.76
C ASP A 52 -0.56 10.57 -13.73
N PRO A 53 0.19 10.96 -12.68
CA PRO A 53 -0.20 12.05 -11.79
C PRO A 53 -0.07 13.43 -12.44
N ASN A 54 0.55 13.54 -13.61
CA ASN A 54 0.65 14.78 -14.38
C ASN A 54 -0.69 15.13 -15.03
N LEU A 55 -1.51 15.88 -14.29
CA LEU A 55 -2.88 16.25 -14.68
C LEU A 55 -2.93 17.22 -15.88
N CYS A 56 -1.78 17.71 -16.34
CA CYS A 56 -1.66 18.69 -17.42
C CYS A 56 -1.46 18.03 -18.78
N ALA A 57 -2.25 18.46 -19.77
CA ALA A 57 -2.06 18.14 -21.17
C ALA A 57 -0.70 18.64 -21.69
N ALA A 58 -0.18 18.01 -22.76
CA ALA A 58 1.12 18.38 -23.35
C ALA A 58 1.19 19.84 -23.84
N ASN A 59 0.04 20.45 -24.19
CA ASN A 59 -0.09 21.86 -24.56
C ASN A 59 -0.25 22.81 -23.36
N ALA A 60 -0.08 22.34 -22.11
CA ALA A 60 -0.24 23.19 -20.92
C ALA A 60 0.66 24.44 -20.90
N ARG A 61 1.75 24.45 -21.69
CA ARG A 61 2.57 25.65 -21.96
C ARG A 61 1.72 26.85 -22.39
N ASP A 62 0.71 26.62 -23.23
CA ASP A 62 -0.14 27.67 -23.80
C ASP A 62 -1.19 28.17 -22.80
N PHE A 63 -1.40 27.43 -21.70
CA PHE A 63 -2.36 27.69 -20.63
C PHE A 63 -1.68 27.99 -19.28
N GLY A 64 -0.52 28.65 -19.33
CA GLY A 64 0.23 29.11 -18.15
C GLY A 64 1.41 28.22 -17.73
N GLY A 65 1.61 27.08 -18.38
CA GLY A 65 2.80 26.23 -18.29
C GLY A 65 3.19 25.86 -16.85
N ALA A 66 4.30 26.44 -16.37
CA ALA A 66 4.78 26.22 -15.02
C ALA A 66 3.79 26.66 -13.92
N ASN A 67 2.89 27.58 -14.23
CA ASN A 67 1.86 28.10 -13.32
C ASN A 67 0.47 27.50 -13.58
N ALA A 68 0.32 26.56 -14.52
CA ALA A 68 -0.95 25.91 -14.81
C ALA A 68 -1.48 25.19 -13.55
N PRO A 69 -2.75 25.35 -13.14
CA PRO A 69 -3.26 24.77 -11.89
C PRO A 69 -3.26 23.23 -11.86
N CYS A 70 -3.25 22.59 -13.03
CA CYS A 70 -3.11 21.13 -13.20
C CYS A 70 -1.71 20.60 -12.82
N ASN A 71 -0.71 21.45 -12.62
CA ASN A 71 0.68 21.01 -12.52
C ASN A 71 0.96 20.27 -11.19
N ALA A 72 1.32 18.99 -11.30
CA ALA A 72 1.21 18.02 -10.21
C ALA A 72 2.28 16.91 -10.23
N PHE A 73 3.54 17.27 -10.45
CA PHE A 73 4.63 16.29 -10.35
C PHE A 73 4.87 15.92 -8.88
N ALA A 74 4.69 14.64 -8.57
CA ALA A 74 5.00 14.07 -7.28
C ALA A 74 6.51 14.11 -7.01
N ARG A 75 6.87 14.26 -5.73
CA ARG A 75 8.25 14.18 -5.23
C ARG A 75 8.43 13.09 -4.19
N TYR A 76 7.37 12.81 -3.42
CA TYR A 76 7.34 11.76 -2.43
C TYR A 76 6.15 10.86 -2.69
N LEU A 77 6.38 9.57 -2.52
CA LEU A 77 5.35 8.54 -2.59
C LEU A 77 5.42 7.77 -1.28
N LEU A 78 4.32 7.79 -0.52
CA LEU A 78 4.13 6.96 0.66
C LEU A 78 3.20 5.82 0.26
N TRP A 79 3.67 4.59 0.38
CA TRP A 79 2.87 3.40 0.06
C TRP A 79 2.81 2.44 1.25
N GLY A 80 1.79 1.59 1.24
CA GLY A 80 1.66 0.49 2.17
C GLY A 80 1.19 -0.77 1.47
N TYR A 81 1.35 -1.90 2.15
CA TYR A 81 0.78 -3.18 1.77
C TYR A 81 0.17 -3.80 3.03
N VAL A 82 -1.13 -4.07 3.01
CA VAL A 82 -1.85 -4.75 4.10
C VAL A 82 -2.42 -6.04 3.56
N GLU A 83 -2.22 -7.14 4.27
CA GLU A 83 -2.74 -8.47 3.93
C GLU A 83 -3.53 -9.04 5.10
N LEU A 84 -4.70 -9.61 4.79
CA LEU A 84 -5.66 -10.16 5.72
C LEU A 84 -5.92 -11.62 5.35
N ARG A 85 -5.58 -12.54 6.26
CA ARG A 85 -5.86 -13.98 6.17
C ARG A 85 -6.93 -14.34 7.22
N PRO A 86 -8.24 -14.18 6.92
CA PRO A 86 -9.30 -14.27 7.93
C PRO A 86 -9.53 -15.69 8.48
N PHE A 87 -8.96 -16.71 7.85
CA PHE A 87 -9.18 -18.11 8.21
C PHE A 87 -7.87 -18.80 8.61
N ALA A 88 -7.78 -19.31 9.85
CA ALA A 88 -6.59 -20.04 10.32
C ALA A 88 -6.70 -21.57 10.16
N ARG A 89 -7.89 -22.15 10.44
CA ARG A 89 -8.08 -23.61 10.60
C ARG A 89 -9.11 -24.23 9.65
N THR A 90 -9.76 -23.45 8.79
CA THR A 90 -10.76 -23.95 7.82
C THR A 90 -10.09 -24.26 6.47
N PRO A 91 -10.77 -24.95 5.54
CA PRO A 91 -10.29 -25.13 4.17
C PRO A 91 -9.98 -23.80 3.45
N LEU A 92 -10.64 -22.71 3.87
CA LEU A 92 -10.47 -21.36 3.32
C LEU A 92 -9.20 -20.65 3.81
N ARG A 93 -8.34 -21.29 4.63
CA ARG A 93 -7.07 -20.71 5.13
C ARG A 93 -6.07 -20.27 4.05
N ARG A 94 -6.29 -20.71 2.81
CA ARG A 94 -5.51 -20.33 1.63
C ARG A 94 -5.98 -19.01 1.00
N LEU A 95 -7.17 -18.52 1.38
CA LEU A 95 -7.68 -17.25 0.91
C LEU A 95 -7.05 -16.09 1.68
N LEU A 96 -6.65 -15.07 0.93
CA LEU A 96 -6.14 -13.83 1.46
C LEU A 96 -6.75 -12.65 0.71
N PHE A 97 -6.88 -11.53 1.41
CA PHE A 97 -7.31 -10.26 0.86
C PHE A 97 -6.21 -9.23 1.13
N PHE A 98 -6.01 -8.30 0.21
CA PHE A 98 -4.94 -7.31 0.35
C PHE A 98 -5.34 -5.93 -0.17
N GLY A 99 -4.67 -4.92 0.37
CA GLY A 99 -4.81 -3.51 -0.03
C GLY A 99 -3.45 -2.83 -0.16
N GLU A 100 -3.29 -2.08 -1.24
CA GLU A 100 -2.10 -1.29 -1.56
C GLU A 100 -2.51 0.18 -1.81
N PRO A 101 -2.57 1.00 -0.74
CA PRO A 101 -2.70 2.44 -0.89
C PRO A 101 -1.36 3.08 -1.26
N ARG A 102 -1.36 4.04 -2.18
CA ARG A 102 -0.18 4.85 -2.53
C ARG A 102 -0.58 6.33 -2.55
N PHE A 103 0.03 7.13 -1.68
CA PHE A 103 -0.22 8.56 -1.55
C PHE A 103 0.90 9.35 -2.22
N LEU A 104 0.54 10.30 -3.06
CA LEU A 104 1.48 11.12 -3.83
C LEU A 104 1.48 12.55 -3.29
N PHE A 105 2.67 13.04 -2.95
CA PHE A 105 2.91 14.36 -2.40
C PHE A 105 3.94 15.12 -3.23
N GLY A 106 3.73 16.42 -3.41
CA GLY A 106 4.67 17.27 -4.13
C GLY A 106 4.06 18.58 -4.62
N ARG A 107 4.96 19.50 -4.96
CA ARG A 107 4.67 20.68 -5.78
C ARG A 107 5.89 21.00 -6.62
N ASN A 108 6.25 20.03 -7.47
CA ASN A 108 7.31 20.18 -8.45
C ASN A 108 6.73 20.58 -9.81
N VAL A 109 7.54 21.31 -10.56
CA VAL A 109 7.36 21.67 -11.95
C VAL A 109 8.70 21.44 -12.64
N PRO A 110 8.80 20.51 -13.62
CA PRO A 110 10.02 20.28 -14.38
C PRO A 110 10.61 21.59 -14.89
N GLN A 111 11.93 21.74 -14.73
CA GLN A 111 12.72 22.90 -15.18
C GLN A 111 12.37 24.27 -14.54
N ALA A 112 11.24 24.44 -13.85
CA ALA A 112 10.83 25.72 -13.28
C ALA A 112 10.81 25.78 -11.74
N ARG A 113 10.45 24.69 -11.05
CA ARG A 113 10.33 24.71 -9.58
C ARG A 113 10.48 23.33 -8.95
N TYR A 114 11.52 23.13 -8.14
CA TYR A 114 11.71 21.91 -7.35
C TYR A 114 11.64 22.23 -5.85
N THR A 115 10.54 21.88 -5.17
CA THR A 115 10.36 22.15 -3.73
C THR A 115 10.29 20.88 -2.89
N TRP A 116 10.69 20.97 -1.62
CA TRP A 116 10.53 19.89 -0.64
C TRP A 116 9.17 19.99 0.06
N SER A 117 8.08 19.94 -0.72
CA SER A 117 6.72 20.17 -0.24
C SER A 117 5.94 18.87 -0.05
N MET A 118 5.40 18.65 1.15
CA MET A 118 4.44 17.56 1.47
C MET A 118 3.00 17.90 1.06
N ALA A 119 2.80 18.76 0.05
CA ALA A 119 1.47 19.09 -0.45
C ALA A 119 0.83 17.85 -1.10
N GLY A 120 -0.31 17.40 -0.57
CA GLY A 120 -1.06 16.27 -1.12
C GLY A 120 -1.51 16.54 -2.56
N ILE A 121 -1.23 15.58 -3.44
CA ILE A 121 -1.71 15.58 -4.83
C ILE A 121 -2.95 14.70 -4.93
N GLY A 122 -2.86 13.49 -4.39
CA GLY A 122 -3.91 12.48 -4.41
C GLY A 122 -3.40 11.13 -3.91
N TRP A 123 -4.20 10.09 -4.15
CA TRP A 123 -3.84 8.70 -3.87
C TRP A 123 -4.36 7.72 -4.91
N GLU A 124 -3.58 6.66 -5.12
CA GLU A 124 -4.00 5.43 -5.76
C GLU A 124 -4.50 4.45 -4.71
N ARG A 125 -5.47 3.64 -5.11
CA ARG A 125 -5.92 2.47 -4.33
C ARG A 125 -5.84 1.25 -5.23
N SER A 126 -5.19 0.21 -4.73
CA SER A 126 -5.33 -1.13 -5.29
C SER A 126 -5.82 -2.06 -4.18
N TRP A 127 -6.65 -3.02 -4.53
CA TRP A 127 -7.16 -4.05 -3.63
C TRP A 127 -7.28 -5.35 -4.39
N GLY A 128 -7.21 -6.47 -3.70
CA GLY A 128 -7.27 -7.75 -4.36
C GLY A 128 -7.54 -8.92 -3.43
N ALA A 129 -7.73 -10.06 -4.05
CA ALA A 129 -7.83 -11.35 -3.38
C ALA A 129 -6.84 -12.32 -4.03
N GLY A 130 -6.35 -13.26 -3.22
CA GLY A 130 -5.44 -14.30 -3.67
C GLY A 130 -5.79 -15.65 -3.07
N ILE A 131 -5.25 -16.69 -3.69
CA ILE A 131 -5.27 -18.05 -3.17
C ILE A 131 -3.85 -18.63 -3.16
N GLU A 132 -3.43 -19.13 -2.01
CA GLU A 132 -2.20 -19.91 -1.89
C GLU A 132 -2.39 -21.29 -2.54
N VAL A 133 -1.61 -21.56 -3.59
CA VAL A 133 -1.68 -22.82 -4.36
C VAL A 133 -0.76 -23.89 -3.72
N GLY A 134 0.30 -23.46 -3.02
CA GLY A 134 1.22 -24.31 -2.27
C GLY A 134 2.68 -24.04 -2.63
N HIS A 135 3.61 -24.58 -1.84
CA HIS A 135 5.06 -24.35 -1.99
C HIS A 135 5.46 -22.86 -2.03
N GLY A 136 4.70 -21.98 -1.37
CA GLY A 136 4.90 -20.53 -1.42
C GLY A 136 4.52 -19.87 -2.75
N PHE A 137 3.72 -20.54 -3.60
CA PHE A 137 3.05 -19.92 -4.75
C PHE A 137 1.66 -19.40 -4.37
N GLU A 138 1.33 -18.25 -4.90
CA GLU A 138 0.09 -17.52 -4.67
C GLU A 138 -0.43 -16.98 -6.00
N VAL A 139 -1.69 -17.25 -6.34
CA VAL A 139 -2.36 -16.68 -7.52
C VAL A 139 -3.28 -15.57 -7.06
N ARG A 140 -3.22 -14.41 -7.72
CA ARG A 140 -3.78 -13.14 -7.25
C ARG A 140 -4.58 -12.45 -8.33
N VAL A 141 -5.63 -11.74 -7.93
CA VAL A 141 -6.32 -10.75 -8.76
C VAL A 141 -6.30 -9.42 -8.04
N THR A 142 -5.77 -8.38 -8.68
CA THR A 142 -5.68 -7.01 -8.16
C THR A 142 -6.53 -6.08 -9.01
N GLN A 143 -7.48 -5.38 -8.41
CA GLN A 143 -8.19 -4.26 -9.03
C GLN A 143 -7.46 -2.96 -8.68
N HIS A 144 -6.99 -2.25 -9.70
CA HIS A 144 -6.47 -0.88 -9.59
C HIS A 144 -7.61 0.11 -9.82
N PHE A 145 -7.71 1.13 -8.97
CA PHE A 145 -8.71 2.19 -9.07
C PHE A 145 -8.14 3.46 -9.69
N LEU A 146 -9.05 4.35 -10.13
CA LEU A 146 -8.69 5.71 -10.51
C LEU A 146 -7.92 6.42 -9.41
N PHE A 147 -6.86 7.11 -9.82
CA PHE A 147 -6.19 8.10 -9.00
C PHE A 147 -7.20 9.15 -8.53
N GLN A 148 -7.36 9.26 -7.21
CA GLN A 148 -8.26 10.24 -6.61
C GLN A 148 -7.44 11.42 -6.14
N ARG A 149 -7.72 12.60 -6.69
CA ARG A 149 -7.05 13.87 -6.39
C ARG A 149 -7.47 14.38 -4.99
N PHE A 150 -6.66 15.25 -4.39
CA PHE A 150 -6.96 15.87 -3.09
C PHE A 150 -7.25 17.37 -3.18
N GLY A 151 -8.26 17.80 -2.41
CA GLY A 151 -8.51 19.20 -2.08
C GLY A 151 -8.64 20.10 -3.31
N SER A 152 -7.76 21.09 -3.43
CA SER A 152 -7.80 22.08 -4.52
C SER A 152 -7.63 21.51 -5.92
N ARG A 153 -7.24 20.23 -6.06
CA ARG A 153 -7.08 19.49 -7.32
C ARG A 153 -8.28 18.59 -7.69
N ASP A 154 -9.23 18.38 -6.78
CA ASP A 154 -10.42 17.54 -7.01
C ASP A 154 -11.56 18.32 -7.70
N ARG A 155 -11.20 19.05 -8.75
CA ARG A 155 -12.06 19.93 -9.55
C ARG A 155 -11.41 20.15 -10.91
N TYR A 156 -12.13 20.79 -11.83
CA TYR A 156 -11.57 21.26 -13.09
C TYR A 156 -10.49 22.33 -12.85
N LEU A 157 -9.29 22.09 -13.37
CA LEU A 157 -8.09 22.93 -13.19
C LEU A 157 -7.79 23.85 -14.38
N GLY A 158 -8.72 23.96 -15.33
CA GLY A 158 -8.64 24.84 -16.50
C GLY A 158 -8.45 24.10 -17.82
N PRO A 159 -8.29 24.81 -18.96
CA PRO A 159 -8.30 24.21 -20.30
C PRO A 159 -7.23 23.15 -20.58
N ALA A 160 -6.16 23.12 -19.79
CA ALA A 160 -5.10 22.10 -19.88
C ALA A 160 -5.26 20.93 -18.90
N ASP A 161 -6.34 20.87 -18.11
CA ASP A 161 -6.62 19.74 -17.22
C ASP A 161 -7.13 18.54 -18.02
N LEU A 162 -6.41 17.42 -18.00
CA LEU A 162 -6.81 16.15 -18.62
C LEU A 162 -7.96 15.47 -17.87
N GLY A 163 -8.32 15.95 -16.68
CA GLY A 163 -9.30 15.30 -15.81
C GLY A 163 -8.76 14.03 -15.15
N VAL A 164 -9.65 13.26 -14.52
CA VAL A 164 -9.30 11.90 -14.07
C VAL A 164 -9.08 11.00 -15.28
N ASN A 165 -8.32 9.90 -15.12
CA ASN A 165 -7.81 9.03 -16.21
C ASN A 165 -8.88 8.22 -17.00
N GLY A 166 -10.12 8.70 -17.04
CA GLY A 166 -11.25 8.09 -17.72
C GLY A 166 -11.65 6.74 -17.11
N PRO A 167 -12.59 6.00 -17.72
CA PRO A 167 -12.87 4.62 -17.32
C PRO A 167 -11.63 3.70 -17.46
N TRP A 168 -10.72 4.03 -18.40
CA TRP A 168 -9.51 3.28 -18.73
C TRP A 168 -8.38 3.35 -17.69
N GLY A 169 -8.48 4.25 -16.70
CA GLY A 169 -7.61 4.25 -15.52
C GLY A 169 -8.00 3.21 -14.45
N ARG A 170 -9.06 2.41 -14.69
CA ARG A 170 -9.40 1.24 -13.87
C ARG A 170 -9.09 -0.03 -14.64
N TYR A 171 -8.27 -0.89 -14.06
CA TYR A 171 -7.90 -2.16 -14.68
C TYR A 171 -7.74 -3.24 -13.62
N ASN A 172 -7.81 -4.50 -14.07
CA ASN A 172 -7.56 -5.66 -13.24
C ASN A 172 -6.26 -6.32 -13.71
N VAL A 173 -5.47 -6.81 -12.76
CA VAL A 173 -4.23 -7.53 -12.97
C VAL A 173 -4.41 -8.94 -12.45
N ILE A 174 -3.97 -9.93 -13.22
CA ILE A 174 -3.85 -11.31 -12.76
C ILE A 174 -2.36 -11.58 -12.53
N GLY A 175 -2.02 -11.99 -11.32
CA GLY A 175 -0.64 -12.11 -10.86
C GLY A 175 -0.33 -13.48 -10.28
N VAL A 176 0.93 -13.90 -10.41
CA VAL A 176 1.50 -15.03 -9.69
C VAL A 176 2.65 -14.52 -8.83
N ARG A 177 2.55 -14.72 -7.52
CA ARG A 177 3.58 -14.38 -6.54
C ARG A 177 4.24 -15.64 -6.00
N LYS A 178 5.56 -15.61 -5.88
CA LYS A 178 6.40 -16.68 -5.34
C LYS A 178 7.22 -16.14 -4.17
N TYR A 179 6.94 -16.64 -2.96
CA TYR A 179 7.74 -16.33 -1.77
C TYR A 179 9.03 -17.13 -1.74
N PHE A 180 10.07 -16.54 -1.15
CA PHE A 180 11.37 -17.17 -0.87
C PHE A 180 11.89 -16.75 0.51
N GLY A 181 12.80 -17.55 1.06
CA GLY A 181 13.14 -17.50 2.48
C GLY A 181 12.03 -18.10 3.37
N TYR A 182 12.25 -18.11 4.67
CA TYR A 182 11.29 -18.64 5.65
C TYR A 182 10.87 -17.54 6.62
N ARG A 183 9.59 -17.17 6.59
CA ARG A 183 8.98 -16.35 7.64
C ARG A 183 8.58 -17.28 8.78
N ARG A 184 9.11 -17.07 10.00
CA ARG A 184 8.49 -17.70 11.19
C ARG A 184 7.18 -16.97 11.44
N GLU A 185 6.08 -17.63 11.15
CA GLU A 185 4.75 -17.20 11.59
C GLU A 185 4.55 -17.70 13.03
N GLY A 186 4.36 -16.78 13.98
CA GLY A 186 4.05 -17.12 15.37
C GLY A 186 5.26 -17.30 16.30
N GLU A 187 6.10 -16.28 16.40
CA GLU A 187 6.62 -15.80 17.71
C GLU A 187 5.86 -14.51 18.06
#